data_AF-A0A7Y4MG73-F1
#
_entry.id   AF-A0A7Y4MG73-F1
#
_cell.length_a   1.000
_cell.length_b   1.000
_cell.length_c   1.000
_cell.angle_alpha   90.00
_cell.angle_beta   90.00
_cell.angle_gamma   90.00
#
_symmetry.space_group_name_H-M   'P 1'
#
loop_
_entity.id
_entity.type
_entity.pdbx_description
1 polymer ?
#
loop_
_entity_poly.entity_id
_entity_poly.type
_entity_poly.pdbx_seq_one_letter_code
_entity_poly.pdbx_strand_id
1 'polypeptide(L)' 'PAHVVPRSVKQLADRTRKFLKENGLKFKDIKTFSTPRRLTILVEDLAEKQDDIDEIKKGPAKKIAQDADG' A
#
# COMPACT_ATOMS: atom_id res chain seq x y z
N PRO A 1 -1.16 23.91 -21.82
CA PRO A 1 -1.55 22.50 -21.54
C PRO A 1 -0.39 21.56 -21.20
N ALA A 2 0.79 21.65 -21.84
CA ALA A 2 1.91 20.73 -21.58
C ALA A 2 2.55 20.87 -20.17
N HIS A 3 2.46 22.05 -19.54
CA HIS A 3 3.11 22.32 -18.25
C HIS A 3 2.50 21.54 -17.07
N VAL A 4 1.26 21.06 -17.17
CA VAL A 4 0.61 20.29 -16.08
C VAL A 4 1.05 18.83 -16.09
N VAL A 5 1.45 18.30 -17.25
CA VAL A 5 1.72 16.87 -17.47
C VAL A 5 2.78 16.32 -16.51
N PRO A 6 3.95 16.97 -16.32
CA PRO A 6 4.97 16.48 -15.37
C PRO A 6 4.47 16.47 -13.92
N ARG A 7 3.67 17.47 -13.53
CA ARG A 7 3.10 17.55 -12.18
C ARG A 7 2.05 16.48 -11.95
N SER A 8 1.19 16.26 -12.94
CA SER A 8 0.11 15.28 -12.89
C SER A 8 0.65 13.84 -12.84
N VAL A 9 1.66 13.50 -13.65
CA VAL A 9 2.23 12.13 -13.62
C VAL A 9 2.97 11.85 -12.31
N LYS A 10 3.66 12.86 -11.75
CA LYS A 10 4.29 12.74 -10.43
C LYS A 10 3.26 12.52 -9.33
N GLN A 11 2.17 13.32 -9.34
CA GLN A 11 1.09 13.17 -8.36
C GLN A 11 0.43 11.79 -8.45
N LEU A 12 0.24 11.26 -9.67
CA LEU A 12 -0.29 9.91 -9.88
C LEU A 12 0.64 8.86 -9.25
N ALA A 13 1.94 8.93 -9.52
CA ALA A 13 2.92 8.01 -8.96
C ALA A 13 2.98 8.07 -7.42
N ASP A 14 2.95 9.27 -6.83
CA ASP A 14 2.97 9.44 -5.38
C ASP A 14 1.72 8.85 -4.71
N ARG A 15 0.54 9.05 -5.32
CA ARG A 15 -0.72 8.49 -4.83
C ARG A 15 -0.74 6.97 -4.93
N THR A 16 -0.28 6.40 -6.04
CA THR A 16 -0.17 4.95 -6.20
C THR A 16 0.82 4.36 -5.20
N ARG A 17 1.98 4.99 -5.01
CA ARG A 17 2.98 4.58 -4.01
C ARG A 17 2.37 4.51 -2.61
N LYS A 18 1.61 5.54 -2.22
CA LYS A 18 0.94 5.60 -0.93
C LYS A 18 -0.11 4.47 -0.81
N PHE A 19 -0.97 4.33 -1.81
CA PHE A 19 -1.99 3.28 -1.84
C PHE A 19 -1.41 1.87 -1.70
N LEU A 20 -0.37 1.53 -2.45
CA LEU A 20 0.27 0.20 -2.37
C LEU A 20 0.86 -0.07 -0.99
N LYS A 21 1.54 0.93 -0.39
CA LYS A 21 2.10 0.83 0.96
C LYS A 21 1.03 0.65 2.03
N GLU A 22 -0.08 1.38 1.94
CA GLU A 22 -1.20 1.28 2.88
C GLU A 22 -1.90 -0.10 2.82
N ASN A 23 -1.90 -0.73 1.64
CA ASN A 23 -2.40 -2.09 1.46
C ASN A 23 -1.32 -3.17 1.68
N GLY A 24 -0.16 -2.81 2.25
CA GLY A 24 0.91 -3.76 2.55
C GLY A 24 1.51 -4.46 1.33
N LEU A 25 1.28 -3.94 0.11
CA LEU A 25 1.80 -4.52 -1.12
C LEU A 25 3.24 -4.07 -1.35
N LYS A 26 4.15 -5.05 -1.40
CA LYS A 26 5.55 -4.82 -1.75
C LYS A 26 5.68 -4.55 -3.26
N PHE A 27 6.51 -3.58 -3.61
CA PHE A 27 6.93 -3.27 -4.98
C PHE A 27 8.34 -2.66 -4.92
N LYS A 28 9.10 -2.77 -6.01
CA LYS A 28 10.47 -2.28 -6.08
C LYS A 28 10.54 -0.79 -6.40
N ASP A 29 9.90 -0.38 -7.49
CA ASP A 29 9.92 1.02 -7.94
C ASP A 29 8.66 1.39 -8.73
N ILE A 30 8.42 2.70 -8.89
CA ILE A 30 7.38 3.24 -9.76
C ILE A 30 8.01 4.22 -10.74
N LYS A 31 8.04 3.85 -12.02
CA LYS A 31 8.51 4.69 -13.12
C LYS A 31 7.36 5.48 -13.72
N THR A 32 7.63 6.71 -14.15
CA THR A 32 6.63 7.60 -14.75
C THR A 32 6.91 7.85 -16.23
N PHE A 33 5.86 7.80 -17.04
CA PHE A 33 5.91 8.11 -18.47
C PHE A 33 4.74 9.01 -18.81
N SER A 34 4.94 9.97 -19.70
CA SER A 34 3.86 10.85 -20.09
C SER A 34 4.02 11.41 -21.49
N THR A 35 2.89 11.67 -22.13
CA THR A 35 2.76 12.47 -23.34
C THR A 35 1.71 13.55 -23.07
N PRO A 36 1.54 14.58 -23.92
CA PRO A 36 0.55 15.63 -23.67
C PRO A 36 -0.89 15.17 -23.40
N ARG A 37 -1.29 13.97 -23.86
CA ARG A 37 -2.63 13.40 -23.69
C ARG A 37 -2.68 12.07 -22.92
N ARG A 38 -1.55 11.54 -22.43
CA ARG A 38 -1.51 10.26 -21.69
C ARG A 38 -0.56 10.35 -20.50
N LEU A 39 -1.01 9.85 -19.36
CA LEU A 39 -0.20 9.66 -18.16
C LEU A 39 -0.07 8.15 -17.91
N THR A 40 1.13 7.68 -17.62
CA THR A 40 1.39 6.27 -17.40
C THR A 40 2.38 6.09 -16.26
N ILE A 41 2.13 5.08 -15.44
CA ILE A 41 3.07 4.63 -14.41
C ILE A 41 3.33 3.14 -14.62
N LEU A 42 4.56 2.72 -14.36
CA LEU A 42 4.97 1.32 -14.35
C LEU A 42 5.39 0.97 -12.93
N VAL A 43 4.70 0.02 -12.31
CA VAL A 43 5.07 -0.52 -11.00
C VAL A 43 5.92 -1.76 -11.24
N GLU A 44 7.18 -1.71 -10.80
CA GLU A 44 8.12 -2.81 -10.97
C GLU A 44 8.05 -3.76 -9.78
N ASP A 45 8.06 -5.07 -10.06
CA ASP A 45 8.07 -6.16 -9.08
C ASP A 45 6.96 -6.04 -8.02
N LEU A 46 5.72 -5.76 -8.46
CA LEU A 46 4.55 -5.74 -7.58
C LEU A 46 4.22 -7.14 -7.08
N ALA A 47 4.14 -7.32 -5.76
CA ALA A 47 3.73 -8.57 -5.15
C ALA A 47 2.29 -8.95 -5.55
N GLU A 48 2.07 -10.21 -5.93
CA GLU A 48 0.75 -10.72 -6.35
C GLU A 48 -0.26 -10.74 -5.20
N LYS A 49 0.25 -10.87 -3.97
CA LYS A 49 -0.53 -10.87 -2.73
C LYS A 49 0.23 -10.08 -1.68
N GLN A 50 -0.53 -9.53 -0.74
CA GLN A 50 0.02 -9.02 0.50
C GLN A 50 0.67 -10.19 1.26
N ASP A 51 1.84 -9.97 1.87
CA ASP A 51 2.45 -10.99 2.72
C ASP A 51 1.50 -11.34 3.88
N ASP A 52 1.53 -12.60 4.29
CA ASP A 52 0.77 -13.05 5.45
C ASP A 52 1.14 -12.19 6.67
N ILE A 53 0.15 -11.49 7.22
CA ILE A 53 0.31 -10.82 8.50
C ILE A 53 0.14 -11.89 9.57
N ASP A 54 1.24 -12.41 10.09
CA ASP A 54 1.24 -13.20 11.33
C ASP A 54 0.94 -12.26 12.51
N GLU A 55 -0.33 -11.91 12.67
CA GLU A 55 -0.80 -11.23 13.86
C GLU A 55 -0.93 -12.27 14.97
N ILE A 56 0.09 -12.35 15.85
CA ILE A 56 -0.05 -13.04 17.14
C ILE A 56 -1.05 -12.24 17.96
N LYS A 57 -2.33 -12.50 17.76
CA LYS A 57 -3.38 -12.13 18.73
C LYS A 57 -3.11 -12.97 19.96
N LYS A 58 -2.27 -12.46 20.87
CA LYS A 58 -2.36 -12.86 22.27
C LYS A 58 -3.82 -12.62 22.63
N GLY A 59 -4.57 -13.71 22.79
CA GLY A 59 -5.98 -13.67 23.20
C GLY A 59 -6.13 -12.82 24.45
N PRO A 60 -7.38 -12.44 24.82
CA PRO A 60 -7.61 -11.70 26.05
C PRO A 60 -6.83 -12.36 27.17
N ALA A 61 -6.09 -11.54 27.93
CA ALA A 61 -5.18 -12.02 28.95
C ALA A 61 -5.88 -13.13 29.75
N LYS A 62 -5.18 -14.24 29.96
CA LYS A 62 -5.55 -15.42 30.77
C LYS A 62 -5.97 -15.08 32.22
N LYS A 63 -6.21 -13.81 32.55
CA LYS A 63 -6.55 -13.22 33.85
C LYS A 63 -8.06 -12.97 34.07
N ILE A 64 -8.95 -13.31 33.11
CA ILE A 64 -10.41 -13.16 33.29
C ILE A 64 -11.15 -14.51 33.11
N ALA A 65 -10.47 -15.63 33.34
CA ALA A 65 -11.06 -16.98 33.20
C ALA A 65 -11.35 -17.67 34.54
N GLN A 66 -11.28 -16.95 35.65
CA GLN A 66 -11.78 -17.38 36.95
C GLN A 66 -12.23 -16.13 37.69
N ASP A 67 -13.54 -15.92 37.78
CA ASP A 67 -14.07 -15.30 38.99
C ASP A 67 -14.59 -16.45 39.86
N ALA A 68 -14.22 -16.40 41.13
CA ALA A 68 -14.36 -17.50 42.07
C ALA A 68 -15.67 -17.40 42.88
N ASP A 69 -16.79 -17.18 42.20
CA ASP A 69 -18.13 -17.19 42.80
C ASP A 69 -19.17 -17.75 41.80
N GLY A 70 -19.34 -19.09 41.80
CA GLY A 70 -20.55 -19.79 41.34
C GLY A 70 -20.58 -20.30 39.91
#